data_AF-A0A1A0TNH5-F1
#
_entry.id   AF-A0A1A0TNH5-F1
#
_cell.length_a   1.000
_cell.length_b   1.000
_cell.length_c   1.000
_cell.angle_alpha   90.00
_cell.angle_beta   90.00
_cell.angle_gamma   90.00
#
_symmetry.space_group_name_H-M   'P 1'
#
loop_
_entity.id
_entity.type
_entity.pdbx_description
1 polymer ?
#
loop_
_entity_poly.entity_id
_entity_poly.type
_entity_poly.pdbx_seq_one_letter_code
_entity_poly.pdbx_strand_id
1 'polypeptide(L)'
;MPHPRFAATLAVTALGAGFLIAPAPLALAQPSPNVPAPTQDSAEKTIVDGYIAKQIDCTPDSPPQFESLTWYPPGFVYAVGGAGMISDANPALGGEFTATWTGSEWAVEYLYC
;
A
#
# COMPACT_ATOMS: atom_id res chain seq x y z
N MET A 1 -12.52 41.05 12.80
CA MET A 1 -11.83 42.12 12.03
C MET A 1 -10.81 42.77 12.96
N PRO A 2 -9.59 43.18 12.58
CA PRO A 2 -8.58 42.71 11.60
C PRO A 2 -7.23 42.29 12.29
N HIS A 3 -6.27 41.79 11.49
CA HIS A 3 -4.84 41.51 11.80
C HIS A 3 -4.04 42.83 12.04
N PRO A 4 -2.68 42.88 12.22
CA PRO A 4 -1.63 41.86 12.44
C PRO A 4 -0.65 42.26 13.59
N ARG A 5 0.36 41.44 13.91
CA ARG A 5 1.76 41.91 14.11
C ARG A 5 2.76 40.79 13.83
N PHE A 6 3.55 40.99 12.77
CA PHE A 6 4.77 40.27 12.46
C PHE A 6 5.86 40.60 13.49
N ALA A 7 6.68 39.61 13.85
CA ALA A 7 8.01 39.84 14.39
C ALA A 7 8.94 38.72 13.93
N ALA A 8 9.61 38.97 12.81
CA ALA A 8 10.77 38.21 12.37
C ALA A 8 11.90 38.38 13.38
N THR A 9 12.55 37.29 13.78
CA THR A 9 13.86 37.37 14.44
C THR A 9 14.84 36.52 13.64
N LEU A 10 15.65 37.21 12.85
CA LEU A 10 16.85 36.69 12.23
C LEU A 10 17.87 36.35 13.32
N ALA A 11 18.39 35.13 13.32
CA ALA A 11 19.65 34.80 13.97
C ALA A 11 20.56 34.13 12.93
N VAL A 12 21.49 34.93 12.41
CA VAL A 12 22.61 34.49 11.57
C VAL A 12 23.78 34.20 12.51
N THR A 13 24.26 32.95 12.52
CA THR A 13 25.61 32.53 12.96
C THR A 13 25.85 31.14 12.35
N ALA A 14 26.99 30.72 11.84
CA ALA A 14 28.22 31.34 11.38
C ALA A 14 28.85 30.28 10.44
N LEU A 15 29.49 30.70 9.34
CA LEU A 15 30.23 29.84 8.43
C LEU A 15 31.45 29.23 9.16
N GLY A 16 31.34 27.98 9.60
CA GLY A 16 32.46 27.15 10.05
C GLY A 16 32.80 26.13 8.98
N ALA A 17 33.78 26.43 8.13
CA ALA A 17 34.37 25.46 7.22
C ALA A 17 35.20 24.44 8.03
N GLY A 18 34.59 23.32 8.38
CA GLY A 18 35.25 22.14 8.93
C GLY A 18 34.96 20.95 8.03
N PHE A 19 35.92 20.57 7.20
CA PHE A 19 35.84 19.36 6.38
C PHE A 19 36.00 18.14 7.31
N LEU A 20 34.90 17.71 7.93
CA LEU A 20 34.85 16.45 8.63
C LEU A 20 34.52 15.36 7.61
N ILE A 21 35.52 14.54 7.29
CA ILE A 21 35.32 13.27 6.60
C ILE A 21 34.56 12.37 7.58
N ALA A 22 33.23 12.44 7.53
CA ALA A 22 32.38 11.47 8.18
C ALA A 22 32.48 10.17 7.38
N PRO A 23 32.71 8.99 8.00
CA PRO A 23 32.46 7.74 7.32
C PRO A 23 31.00 7.75 6.90
N ALA A 24 30.75 7.58 5.59
CA ALA A 24 29.39 7.49 5.07
C ALA A 24 28.64 6.47 5.92
N PRO A 25 27.57 6.84 6.64
CA PRO A 25 26.70 5.83 7.21
C PRO A 25 26.25 5.00 6.01
N LEU A 26 26.51 3.69 6.06
CA LEU A 26 25.82 2.73 5.22
C LEU A 26 24.36 3.13 5.30
N ALA A 27 23.84 3.72 4.21
CA ALA A 27 22.45 4.09 4.11
C ALA A 27 21.70 2.75 4.09
N LEU A 28 21.44 2.21 5.27
CA LEU A 28 20.38 1.25 5.46
C LEU A 28 19.17 1.97 4.91
N ALA A 29 18.70 1.52 3.75
CA ALA A 29 17.49 2.04 3.13
C ALA A 29 16.45 2.13 4.24
N GLN A 30 16.14 3.35 4.67
CA GLN A 30 15.11 3.54 5.68
C GLN A 30 13.85 2.95 5.05
N PRO A 31 13.16 1.99 5.70
CA PRO A 31 11.92 1.47 5.14
C PRO A 31 11.05 2.68 4.84
N SER A 32 10.68 2.81 3.56
CA SER A 32 9.85 3.93 3.11
C SER A 32 8.64 3.97 4.04
N PRO A 33 8.24 5.13 4.58
CA PRO A 33 7.19 5.24 5.59
C PRO A 33 5.82 4.71 5.10
N ASN A 34 5.73 4.29 3.84
CA ASN A 34 4.54 3.79 3.19
C ASN A 34 4.62 2.31 2.77
N VAL A 35 5.65 1.55 3.16
CA VAL A 35 5.65 0.10 2.94
C VAL A 35 4.58 -0.50 3.88
N PRO A 36 3.50 -1.11 3.34
CA PRO A 36 2.52 -1.77 4.19
C PRO A 36 3.24 -2.82 5.04
N ALA A 37 2.99 -2.87 6.36
CA ALA A 37 3.42 -4.01 7.13
C ALA A 37 2.80 -5.27 6.50
N PRO A 38 3.52 -6.40 6.32
CA PRO A 38 3.01 -7.54 5.57
C PRO A 38 2.03 -8.40 6.40
N THR A 39 0.94 -7.76 6.85
CA THR A 39 -0.15 -8.33 7.63
C THR A 39 -1.31 -8.73 6.76
N GLN A 40 -2.21 -9.57 7.29
CA GLN A 40 -3.42 -9.97 6.60
C GLN A 40 -4.28 -8.76 6.20
N ASP A 41 -4.51 -7.82 7.11
CA ASP A 41 -5.29 -6.60 6.83
C ASP A 41 -4.73 -5.81 5.65
N SER A 42 -3.40 -5.67 5.57
CA SER A 42 -2.76 -4.95 4.47
C SER A 42 -2.88 -5.67 3.13
N ALA A 43 -2.84 -7.01 3.15
CA ALA A 43 -3.04 -7.85 1.98
C ALA A 43 -4.47 -7.73 1.49
N GLU A 44 -5.45 -7.95 2.38
CA GLU A 44 -6.88 -7.88 2.09
C GLU A 44 -7.26 -6.49 1.56
N LYS A 45 -6.75 -5.42 2.17
CA LYS A 45 -6.94 -4.07 1.64
C LYS A 45 -6.42 -3.93 0.21
N THR A 46 -5.20 -4.42 -0.06
CA THR A 46 -4.60 -4.34 -1.40
C THR A 46 -5.40 -5.17 -2.41
N ILE A 47 -5.86 -6.35 -2.02
CA ILE A 47 -6.69 -7.23 -2.85
C ILE A 47 -8.03 -6.56 -3.20
N VAL A 48 -8.70 -5.94 -2.23
CA VAL A 48 -9.99 -5.27 -2.47
C VAL A 48 -9.82 -4.02 -3.33
N ASP A 49 -8.82 -3.18 -3.02
CA ASP A 49 -8.57 -1.95 -3.79
C ASP A 49 -8.23 -2.29 -5.26
N GLY A 50 -7.38 -3.30 -5.49
CA GLY A 50 -7.04 -3.73 -6.84
C GLY A 50 -8.20 -4.43 -7.58
N TYR A 51 -9.08 -5.15 -6.86
CA TYR A 51 -10.28 -5.74 -7.45
C TYR A 51 -11.24 -4.67 -7.96
N ILE A 52 -11.52 -3.65 -7.13
CA ILE A 52 -12.39 -2.54 -7.51
C ILE A 52 -11.81 -1.81 -8.72
N ALA A 53 -10.51 -1.52 -8.72
CA ALA A 53 -9.83 -0.88 -9.85
C ALA A 53 -9.95 -1.73 -11.13
N LYS A 54 -9.71 -3.04 -11.03
CA LYS A 54 -9.81 -3.96 -12.17
C LYS A 54 -11.23 -4.01 -12.74
N GLN A 55 -12.24 -4.05 -11.88
CA GLN A 55 -13.64 -4.10 -12.32
C GLN A 55 -14.09 -2.79 -12.99
N ILE A 56 -13.62 -1.64 -12.53
CA ILE A 56 -13.89 -0.36 -13.22
C ILE A 56 -13.41 -0.39 -14.67
N ASP A 57 -12.26 -1.01 -14.93
CA ASP A 57 -11.69 -1.12 -16.28
C ASP A 57 -12.35 -2.22 -17.12
N CYS A 58 -12.68 -3.36 -16.50
CA CYS A 58 -13.21 -4.53 -17.21
C CYS A 58 -14.73 -4.52 -17.41
N THR A 59 -15.48 -3.97 -16.45
CA THR A 59 -16.95 -4.03 -16.41
C THR A 59 -17.55 -2.64 -16.11
N PRO A 60 -17.29 -1.62 -16.96
CA PRO A 60 -17.69 -0.24 -16.69
C PRO A 60 -19.20 -0.03 -16.52
N ASP A 61 -20.02 -0.90 -17.12
CA ASP A 61 -21.48 -0.88 -17.01
C ASP A 61 -22.02 -1.70 -15.83
N SER A 62 -21.17 -2.44 -15.12
CA SER A 62 -21.53 -3.31 -13.99
C SER A 62 -20.59 -3.04 -12.81
N PRO A 63 -20.86 -1.97 -12.03
CA PRO A 63 -19.97 -1.58 -10.95
C PRO A 63 -19.81 -2.71 -9.91
N PRO A 64 -18.60 -2.90 -9.35
CA PRO A 64 -18.36 -3.94 -8.36
C PRO A 64 -19.20 -3.70 -7.09
N GLN A 65 -19.67 -4.79 -6.51
CA GLN A 65 -20.41 -4.87 -5.25
C GLN A 65 -19.71 -5.89 -4.35
N PHE A 66 -18.49 -5.54 -3.89
CA PHE A 66 -17.70 -6.41 -3.02
C PHE A 66 -18.49 -6.81 -1.76
N GLU A 67 -18.58 -8.11 -1.48
CA GLU A 67 -19.23 -8.63 -0.28
C GLU A 67 -18.22 -9.23 0.70
N SER A 68 -17.33 -10.10 0.20
CA SER A 68 -16.38 -10.79 1.05
C SER A 68 -15.15 -11.28 0.29
N LEU A 69 -14.12 -11.61 1.07
CA LEU A 69 -12.90 -12.25 0.64
C LEU A 69 -12.69 -13.49 1.51
N THR A 70 -12.41 -14.63 0.87
CA THR A 70 -12.12 -15.89 1.57
C THR A 70 -10.77 -16.43 1.13
N TRP A 71 -9.87 -16.69 2.08
CA TRP A 71 -8.61 -17.38 1.80
C TRP A 71 -8.82 -18.88 1.67
N TYR A 72 -8.23 -19.50 0.64
CA TYR A 72 -8.17 -20.95 0.56
C TYR A 72 -7.18 -21.51 1.60
N PRO A 73 -7.37 -22.76 2.08
CA PRO A 73 -6.39 -23.40 2.95
C PRO A 73 -4.98 -23.35 2.33
N PRO A 74 -3.93 -23.01 3.10
CA PRO A 74 -3.87 -22.93 4.57
C PRO A 74 -4.39 -21.61 5.19
N GLY A 75 -4.90 -20.69 4.38
CA GLY A 75 -5.25 -19.33 4.79
C GLY A 75 -4.15 -18.33 4.42
N PHE A 76 -4.22 -17.14 5.00
CA PHE A 76 -3.16 -16.15 4.88
C PHE A 76 -1.88 -16.62 5.62
N VAL A 77 -0.73 -16.51 4.95
CA VAL A 77 0.59 -16.76 5.56
C VAL A 77 1.34 -15.44 5.71
N TYR A 78 1.75 -15.12 6.93
CA TYR A 78 2.46 -13.86 7.25
C TYR A 78 3.71 -13.67 6.38
N ALA A 79 3.86 -12.47 5.80
CA ALA A 79 4.97 -12.10 4.91
C ALA A 79 5.20 -13.02 3.69
N VAL A 80 4.18 -13.80 3.33
CA VAL A 80 4.18 -14.66 2.14
C VAL A 80 2.95 -14.37 1.30
N GLY A 81 1.75 -14.38 1.91
CA GLY A 81 0.48 -14.18 1.23
C GLY A 81 -0.32 -15.48 1.14
N GLY A 82 -0.98 -15.70 -0.01
CA GLY A 82 -1.85 -16.85 -0.25
C GLY A 82 -2.77 -16.64 -1.45
N ALA A 83 -3.68 -17.58 -1.65
CA ALA A 83 -4.72 -17.49 -2.67
C ALA A 83 -6.11 -17.55 -2.03
N GLY A 84 -7.12 -17.09 -2.76
CA GLY A 84 -8.49 -17.10 -2.27
C GLY A 84 -9.50 -16.66 -3.30
N MET A 85 -10.74 -16.48 -2.86
CA MET A 85 -11.87 -16.08 -3.68
C MET A 85 -12.44 -14.75 -3.18
N ILE A 86 -12.71 -13.84 -4.11
CA ILE A 86 -13.54 -12.65 -3.90
C ILE A 86 -14.98 -13.02 -4.25
N SER A 87 -15.91 -12.73 -3.34
CA SER A 87 -17.34 -12.79 -3.59
C SER A 87 -17.88 -11.39 -3.81
N ASP A 88 -18.60 -11.24 -4.91
CA ASP A 88 -19.32 -10.02 -5.29
C ASP A 88 -20.82 -10.35 -5.35
N ALA A 89 -21.68 -9.35 -5.06
CA ALA A 89 -23.12 -9.52 -5.15
C ALA A 89 -23.56 -9.91 -6.58
N ASN A 90 -22.79 -9.51 -7.60
CA ASN A 90 -22.89 -10.09 -8.93
C ASN A 90 -21.94 -11.30 -9.05
N PRO A 91 -22.48 -12.54 -9.10
CA PRO A 91 -21.66 -13.75 -9.15
C PRO A 91 -20.80 -13.87 -10.42
N ALA A 92 -21.01 -13.02 -11.42
CA ALA A 92 -20.19 -12.96 -12.62
C ALA A 92 -18.90 -12.12 -12.46
N LEU A 93 -18.79 -11.27 -11.43
CA LEU A 93 -17.65 -10.33 -11.26
C LEU A 93 -16.62 -10.79 -10.23
N GLY A 94 -17.04 -11.57 -9.23
CA GLY A 94 -16.12 -12.18 -8.27
C GLY A 94 -15.11 -13.10 -8.93
N GLY A 95 -14.18 -13.64 -8.14
CA GLY A 95 -13.19 -14.54 -8.71
C GLY A 95 -11.98 -14.78 -7.83
N GLU A 96 -11.13 -15.68 -8.33
CA GLU A 96 -9.93 -16.09 -7.64
C GLU A 96 -8.83 -15.02 -7.73
N PHE A 97 -8.11 -14.85 -6.62
CA PHE A 97 -6.94 -14.01 -6.51
C PHE A 97 -5.76 -14.79 -5.95
N THR A 98 -4.55 -14.32 -6.27
CA THR A 98 -3.31 -14.71 -5.59
C THR A 98 -2.61 -13.45 -5.11
N ALA A 99 -2.25 -13.40 -3.84
CA ALA A 99 -1.49 -12.31 -3.24
C ALA A 99 -0.13 -12.81 -2.77
N THR A 100 0.94 -12.13 -3.16
CA THR A 100 2.32 -12.47 -2.82
C THR A 100 3.03 -11.26 -2.24
N TRP A 101 3.72 -11.44 -1.12
CA TRP A 101 4.60 -10.41 -0.59
C TRP A 101 5.92 -10.35 -1.37
N THR A 102 6.26 -9.20 -1.92
CA THR A 102 7.49 -9.01 -2.72
C THR A 102 8.72 -8.64 -1.90
N GLY A 103 8.53 -8.36 -0.60
CA GLY A 103 9.54 -7.75 0.27
C GLY A 103 9.27 -6.28 0.57
N SER A 104 8.51 -5.58 -0.29
CA SER A 104 8.17 -4.15 -0.13
C SER A 104 6.70 -3.82 -0.37
N GLU A 105 5.94 -4.72 -0.99
CA GLU A 105 4.52 -4.52 -1.30
C GLU A 105 3.82 -5.86 -1.56
N TRP A 106 2.48 -5.81 -1.60
CA TRP A 106 1.66 -6.93 -2.05
C TRP A 106 1.49 -6.89 -3.56
N ALA A 107 2.01 -7.90 -4.26
CA ALA A 107 1.66 -8.17 -5.64
C ALA A 107 0.40 -9.03 -5.67
N VAL A 108 -0.66 -8.55 -6.33
CA VAL A 108 -1.94 -9.27 -6.42
C VAL A 108 -2.25 -9.58 -7.88
N GLU A 109 -2.52 -10.84 -8.16
CA GLU A 109 -2.97 -11.35 -9.45
C GLU A 109 -4.45 -11.73 -9.35
N TYR A 110 -5.25 -11.30 -10.33
CA TYR A 110 -6.67 -11.62 -10.43
C TYR A 110 -6.91 -12.46 -11.67
N LEU A 111 -7.44 -13.67 -11.51
CA LEU A 111 -7.63 -14.62 -12.62
C LEU A 111 -8.76 -14.23 -13.57
N TYR A 112 -9.67 -13.35 -13.16
CA TYR A 112 -10.89 -13.02 -13.90
C TYR A 112 -11.10 -11.52 -14.10
N CYS A 113 -11.72 -11.20 -15.23
CA CYS A 113 -12.49 -10.02 -15.53
C CYS A 113 -13.85 -10.52 -16.02
#